data_AF-B7KGE3-F1
#
_entry.id   AF-B7KGE3-F1
#
_cell.length_a   1.000
_cell.length_b   1.000
_cell.length_c   1.000
_cell.angle_alpha   90.00
_cell.angle_beta   90.00
_cell.angle_gamma   90.00
#
_symmetry.space_group_name_H-M   'P 1'
#
loop_
_entity.id
_entity.type
_entity.pdbx_description
1 polymer ?
#
loop_
_entity_poly.entity_id
_entity_poly.type
_entity_poly.pdbx_seq_one_letter_code
_entity_poly.pdbx_strand_id
1 'polypeptide(L)'
;MPIPSDITELIDRLNQELSQIEQDAGEGVSLIRLLLSQFPDNVRLIQFFSVLNNILLFAEISRRRIQMTIDRLSKSDVTLEEIQFSGEDLGTLLGQVIEVKIKVRRVMETLE
;
A
#
# COMPACT_ATOMS: atom_id res chain seq x y z
N MET A 1 21.10 10.51 14.17
CA MET A 1 21.90 9.34 13.74
C MET A 1 21.35 8.87 12.40
N PRO A 2 22.10 8.18 11.53
CA PRO A 2 21.49 7.58 10.35
C PRO A 2 20.47 6.50 10.78
N ILE A 3 19.38 6.36 10.01
CA ILE A 3 18.40 5.29 10.22
C ILE A 3 19.12 3.94 10.06
N PRO A 4 18.87 2.94 10.93
CA PRO A 4 19.46 1.61 10.79
C PRO A 4 19.20 1.00 9.40
N SER A 5 20.18 0.24 8.90
CA SER A 5 20.11 -0.40 7.57
C SER A 5 18.87 -1.26 7.39
N ASP A 6 18.53 -2.04 8.42
CA ASP A 6 17.45 -3.03 8.35
C ASP A 6 16.08 -2.33 8.25
N ILE A 7 15.93 -1.18 8.92
CA ILE A 7 14.73 -0.34 8.80
C ILE A 7 14.69 0.32 7.42
N THR A 8 15.82 0.73 6.88
CA THR A 8 15.91 1.34 5.55
C THR A 8 15.50 0.34 4.47
N GLU A 9 16.00 -0.91 4.54
CA GLU A 9 15.61 -1.99 3.63
C GLU A 9 14.10 -2.30 3.73
N LEU A 10 13.56 -2.31 4.94
CA LEU A 10 12.12 -2.52 5.16
C LEU A 10 11.27 -1.40 4.56
N ILE A 11 11.69 -0.14 4.69
CA ILE A 11 11.06 1.02 4.08
C ILE A 11 11.12 0.94 2.55
N ASP A 12 12.27 0.60 1.98
CA ASP A 12 12.45 0.49 0.54
C ASP A 12 11.54 -0.60 -0.04
N ARG A 13 11.48 -1.76 0.63
CA ARG A 13 10.58 -2.84 0.27
C ARG A 13 9.11 -2.41 0.34
N LEU A 14 8.70 -1.76 1.43
CA LEU A 14 7.35 -1.22 1.57
C LEU A 14 7.00 -0.26 0.41
N ASN A 15 7.91 0.65 0.07
CA ASN A 15 7.71 1.60 -1.02
C ASN A 15 7.58 0.91 -2.38
N GLN A 16 8.39 -0.11 -2.65
CA GLN A 16 8.28 -0.91 -3.87
C GLN A 16 6.93 -1.61 -3.96
N GLU A 17 6.52 -2.28 -2.89
CA GLU A 17 5.26 -3.02 -2.85
C GLU A 17 4.04 -2.10 -2.99
N LEU A 18 4.05 -0.95 -2.30
CA LEU A 18 3.01 0.07 -2.43
C LEU A 18 2.94 0.66 -3.84
N SER A 19 4.09 0.90 -4.49
CA SER A 19 4.11 1.40 -5.87
C SER A 19 3.46 0.41 -6.84
N GLN A 20 3.72 -0.89 -6.66
CA GLN A 20 3.08 -1.92 -7.48
C GLN A 20 1.57 -1.97 -7.23
N ILE A 21 1.13 -1.89 -5.97
CA ILE A 21 -0.30 -1.86 -5.62
C ILE A 21 -1.00 -0.66 -6.27
N GLU A 22 -0.39 0.52 -6.22
CA GLU A 22 -0.93 1.74 -6.81
C GLU A 22 -1.07 1.60 -8.33
N GLN A 23 -0.06 1.03 -8.98
CA GLN A 23 -0.09 0.76 -10.42
C GLN A 23 -1.22 -0.22 -10.77
N ASP A 24 -1.20 -1.42 -10.18
CA ASP A 24 -2.17 -2.49 -10.49
C ASP A 24 -3.61 -2.02 -10.19
N ALA A 25 -3.83 -1.35 -9.06
CA ALA A 25 -5.15 -0.84 -8.70
C ALA A 25 -5.60 0.31 -9.60
N GLY A 26 -4.68 1.19 -10.02
CA GLY A 26 -4.98 2.27 -10.96
C GLY A 26 -5.36 1.77 -12.35
N GLU A 27 -4.65 0.74 -12.85
CA GLU A 27 -4.99 0.02 -14.08
C GLU A 27 -6.37 -0.64 -13.96
N GLY A 28 -6.62 -1.38 -12.88
CA GLY A 28 -7.92 -2.02 -12.64
C GLY A 28 -9.09 -1.03 -12.53
N VAL A 29 -8.90 0.11 -11.86
CA VAL A 29 -9.91 1.19 -11.83
C VAL A 29 -10.24 1.68 -13.23
N SER A 30 -9.23 1.85 -14.09
CA SER A 30 -9.40 2.31 -15.46
C SER A 30 -10.18 1.28 -16.30
N LEU A 31 -9.85 0.00 -16.18
CA LEU A 31 -10.57 -1.10 -16.83
C LEU A 31 -12.03 -1.17 -16.37
N ILE A 32 -12.29 -1.10 -15.06
CA ILE A 32 -13.65 -1.18 -14.53
C ILE A 32 -14.50 0.02 -14.98
N ARG A 33 -13.93 1.24 -15.08
CA ARG A 33 -14.68 2.39 -15.63
C ARG A 33 -15.15 2.13 -17.06
N LEU A 34 -14.29 1.55 -17.89
CA LEU A 34 -14.66 1.18 -19.25
C LEU A 34 -15.78 0.13 -19.26
N LEU A 35 -15.67 -0.92 -18.44
CA LEU A 35 -16.69 -1.96 -18.36
C LEU A 35 -18.02 -1.45 -17.80
N LEU A 36 -18.01 -0.61 -16.76
CA LEU A 36 -19.21 0.00 -16.20
C LEU A 36 -19.92 0.94 -17.19
N SER A 37 -19.19 1.57 -18.12
CA SER A 37 -19.84 2.37 -19.18
C SER A 37 -20.72 1.52 -20.10
N GLN A 38 -20.44 0.22 -20.21
CA GLN A 38 -21.20 -0.75 -21.01
C GLN A 38 -22.20 -1.54 -20.15
N PHE A 39 -21.86 -1.78 -18.87
CA PHE A 39 -22.65 -2.58 -17.93
C PHE A 39 -22.84 -1.81 -16.59
N PRO A 40 -23.60 -0.71 -16.58
CA PRO A 40 -23.66 0.21 -15.44
C PRO A 40 -24.21 -0.42 -14.15
N ASP A 41 -25.14 -1.38 -14.27
CA ASP A 41 -25.78 -2.02 -13.12
C ASP A 41 -25.08 -3.30 -12.65
N ASN A 42 -23.89 -3.60 -13.19
CA ASN A 42 -23.15 -4.79 -12.80
C ASN A 42 -22.58 -4.63 -11.38
N VAL A 43 -23.26 -5.24 -10.42
CA VAL A 43 -22.93 -5.17 -8.99
C VAL A 43 -21.49 -5.61 -8.71
N ARG A 44 -20.95 -6.61 -9.41
CA ARG A 44 -19.56 -7.06 -9.21
C ARG A 44 -18.56 -6.00 -9.64
N LEU A 45 -18.80 -5.36 -10.79
CA LEU A 45 -17.94 -4.27 -11.26
C LEU A 45 -17.98 -3.07 -10.31
N ILE A 46 -19.15 -2.69 -9.80
CA ILE A 46 -19.29 -1.62 -8.80
C ILE A 46 -18.52 -1.96 -7.51
N GLN A 47 -18.61 -3.21 -7.04
CA GLN A 47 -17.87 -3.68 -5.87
C GLN A 47 -16.36 -3.65 -6.10
N PHE A 48 -15.87 -4.18 -7.23
CA PHE A 48 -14.46 -4.13 -7.57
C PHE A 48 -13.95 -2.69 -7.70
N PHE A 49 -14.73 -1.79 -8.30
CA PHE A 49 -14.39 -0.38 -8.37
C PHE A 49 -14.17 0.21 -6.97
N SER A 50 -15.10 -0.08 -6.05
CA SER A 50 -15.02 0.40 -4.67
C SER A 50 -13.81 -0.20 -3.93
N VAL A 51 -13.55 -1.50 -4.12
CA VAL A 51 -12.39 -2.19 -3.53
C VAL A 51 -11.08 -1.57 -4.00
N LEU A 52 -10.89 -1.37 -5.30
CA LEU A 52 -9.64 -0.82 -5.83
C LEU A 52 -9.42 0.64 -5.39
N ASN A 53 -10.46 1.47 -5.33
CA ASN A 53 -10.34 2.83 -4.80
C ASN A 53 -9.97 2.84 -3.30
N ASN A 54 -10.55 1.94 -2.51
CA ASN A 54 -10.16 1.80 -1.10
C ASN A 54 -8.71 1.32 -0.94
N ILE A 55 -8.22 0.50 -1.87
CA ILE A 55 -6.82 0.06 -1.90
C ILE A 55 -5.89 1.22 -2.25
N LEU A 56 -6.25 2.08 -3.20
CA LEU A 56 -5.48 3.30 -3.51
C LEU A 56 -5.41 4.22 -2.29
N LEU A 57 -6.52 4.42 -1.58
CA LEU A 57 -6.54 5.19 -0.33
C LEU A 57 -5.66 4.55 0.75
N PHE A 58 -5.71 3.21 0.90
CA PHE A 58 -4.83 2.49 1.81
C PHE A 58 -3.35 2.71 1.47
N ALA A 59 -2.98 2.70 0.19
CA ALA A 59 -1.60 2.93 -0.22
C ALA A 59 -1.14 4.34 0.15
N GLU A 60 -1.98 5.36 -0.08
CA GLU A 60 -1.70 6.74 0.30
C GLU A 60 -1.49 6.90 1.81
N ILE A 61 -2.39 6.32 2.62
CA ILE A 61 -2.29 6.34 4.09
C ILE A 61 -1.00 5.64 4.54
N SER A 62 -0.67 4.51 3.91
CA SER A 62 0.54 3.74 4.24
C SER A 62 1.81 4.52 3.93
N ARG A 63 1.88 5.22 2.79
CA ARG A 63 3.00 6.10 2.45
C ARG A 63 3.17 7.23 3.47
N ARG A 64 2.07 7.85 3.89
CA ARG A 64 2.11 8.89 4.94
C ARG A 64 2.63 8.32 6.26
N ARG A 65 2.24 7.10 6.64
CA ARG A 65 2.75 6.42 7.83
C ARG A 65 4.25 6.15 7.74
N ILE A 66 4.73 5.66 6.60
CA ILE A 66 6.16 5.46 6.35
C ILE A 66 6.92 6.78 6.50
N GLN A 67 6.42 7.86 5.90
CA GLN A 67 7.05 9.19 6.01
C GLN A 67 7.10 9.68 7.46
N MET A 68 6.01 9.55 8.23
CA MET A 68 6.01 9.91 9.65
C MET A 68 7.04 9.09 10.45
N THR A 69 7.22 7.81 10.12
CA THR A 69 8.25 6.97 10.73
C THR A 69 9.66 7.43 10.37
N ILE A 70 9.92 7.76 9.10
CA ILE A 70 11.19 8.34 8.64
C ILE A 70 11.48 9.65 9.39
N ASP A 71 10.51 10.55 9.44
CA ASP A 71 10.64 11.86 10.09
C ASP A 71 10.94 11.70 11.59
N ARG A 72 10.33 10.70 12.25
CA ARG A 72 10.61 10.36 13.65
C ARG A 72 12.03 9.84 13.82
N LEU A 73 12.45 8.87 13.00
CA LEU A 73 13.76 8.22 13.11
C LEU A 73 14.93 9.11 12.66
N SER A 74 14.65 10.16 11.89
CA SER A 74 15.65 11.13 11.45
C SER A 74 16.05 12.15 12.52
N LYS A 75 15.35 12.18 13.67
CA LYS A 75 15.69 13.09 14.78
C LYS A 75 17.00 12.71 15.46
N SER A 76 17.63 13.68 16.12
CA SER A 76 18.93 13.48 16.77
C SER A 76 18.86 12.72 18.10
N ASP A 77 17.69 12.70 18.73
CA ASP A 77 17.41 12.20 20.09
C ASP A 77 16.64 10.88 20.13
N VAL A 78 16.62 10.15 19.01
CA VAL A 78 15.88 8.89 18.88
C VAL A 78 16.48 7.81 19.79
N THR A 79 15.63 7.17 20.58
CA THR A 79 16.04 6.09 21.47
C THR A 79 16.05 4.73 20.77
N LEU A 80 16.77 3.76 21.32
CA LEU A 80 16.76 2.38 20.81
C LEU A 80 15.36 1.76 20.87
N GLU A 81 14.56 2.10 21.88
CA GLU A 81 13.18 1.63 22.02
C GLU A 81 12.29 2.15 20.89
N GLU A 82 12.47 3.42 20.50
CA GLU A 82 11.74 4.01 19.37
C GLU A 82 12.15 3.40 18.02
N ILE A 83 13.43 3.06 17.86
CA ILE A 83 13.95 2.35 16.69
C ILE A 83 13.28 0.97 16.59
N GLN A 84 13.29 0.21 17.69
CA GLN A 84 12.70 -1.13 17.71
C GLN A 84 11.20 -1.08 17.44
N PHE A 85 10.47 -0.20 18.13
CA PHE A 85 9.04 -0.02 17.91
C PHE A 85 8.72 0.34 16.45
N SER A 86 9.50 1.23 15.86
CA SER A 86 9.32 1.62 14.46
C SER A 86 9.57 0.46 13.49
N GLY A 87 10.56 -0.39 13.77
CA GLY A 87 10.82 -1.61 12.99
C GLY A 87 9.65 -2.60 13.07
N GLU A 88 9.10 -2.84 14.26
CA GLU A 88 7.93 -3.72 14.46
C GLU A 88 6.68 -3.17 13.77
N ASP A 89 6.46 -1.85 13.85
CA ASP A 89 5.35 -1.17 13.20
C ASP A 89 5.41 -1.29 11.67
N LEU A 90 6.60 -1.03 11.09
CA LEU A 90 6.85 -1.18 9.66
C LEU A 90 6.74 -2.65 9.20
N GLY A 91 7.19 -3.60 10.03
CA GLY A 91 7.07 -5.03 9.73
C GLY A 91 5.61 -5.48 9.68
N THR A 92 4.79 -4.98 10.61
CA THR A 92 3.35 -5.19 10.62
C THR A 92 2.69 -4.57 9.39
N LEU A 93 3.07 -3.34 9.03
CA LEU A 93 2.59 -2.68 7.82
C LEU A 93 2.95 -3.47 6.56
N LEU A 94 4.16 -4.05 6.48
CA LEU A 94 4.57 -4.86 5.33
C LEU A 94 3.66 -6.08 5.16
N GLY A 95 3.29 -6.77 6.25
CA GLY A 95 2.32 -7.87 6.20
C GLY A 95 0.98 -7.43 5.57
N GLN A 96 0.45 -6.29 6.02
CA GLN A 96 -0.80 -5.73 5.49
C GLN A 96 -0.68 -5.35 4.00
N VAL A 97 0.44 -4.75 3.60
CA VAL A 97 0.73 -4.39 2.21
C VAL A 97 0.75 -5.63 1.32
N ILE A 98 1.40 -6.71 1.74
CA ILE A 98 1.43 -7.98 0.99
C ILE A 98 0.04 -8.58 0.84
N GLU A 99 -0.78 -8.58 1.89
CA GLU A 99 -2.16 -9.05 1.81
C GLU A 99 -2.99 -8.23 0.82
N VAL A 100 -2.84 -6.90 0.84
CA VAL A 100 -3.53 -6.01 -0.10
C VAL A 100 -3.07 -6.27 -1.53
N LYS A 101 -1.77 -6.48 -1.77
CA LYS A 101 -1.24 -6.84 -3.09
C LYS A 101 -1.87 -8.12 -3.64
N ILE A 102 -2.02 -9.14 -2.81
CA ILE A 102 -2.70 -10.39 -3.21
C ILE A 102 -4.16 -10.11 -3.59
N LYS A 103 -4.87 -9.25 -2.85
CA LYS A 103 -6.26 -8.87 -3.17
C LYS A 103 -6.35 -8.14 -4.50
N VAL A 104 -5.47 -7.18 -4.78
CA VAL A 104 -5.45 -6.47 -6.06
C VAL A 104 -5.24 -7.45 -7.21
N ARG A 105 -4.23 -8.32 -7.12
CA ARG A 105 -3.95 -9.30 -8.17
C ARG A 105 -5.14 -10.19 -8.48
N ARG A 106 -5.85 -10.68 -7.47
CA ARG A 106 -7.08 -11.49 -7.68
C ARG A 106 -8.18 -10.72 -8.40
N VAL A 107 -8.33 -9.42 -8.12
CA VAL A 107 -9.29 -8.57 -8.84
C VAL A 107 -8.83 -8.42 -10.29
N MET A 108 -7.55 -8.15 -10.53
CA MET A 108 -6.98 -8.01 -11.87
C MET A 108 -7.13 -9.29 -12.70
N GLU A 109 -6.80 -10.46 -12.13
CA GLU A 109 -7.00 -11.77 -12.76
C GLU A 109 -8.46 -12.07 -13.12
N THR A 110 -9.44 -11.40 -12.50
CA THR A 110 -10.86 -11.53 -12.83
C THR A 110 -11.29 -10.58 -13.94
N LEU A 111 -10.55 -9.50 -14.17
CA LEU A 111 -10.83 -8.47 -15.18
C LEU A 111 -10.17 -8.78 -16.54
N GLU A 112 -9.11 -9.58 -16.54
CA GLU A 112 -8.45 -10.15 -17.73
C GLU A 112 -9.25 -11.33 -18.32
#